data_AF-C9ZKC5-F1
#
_entry.id   AF-C9ZKC5-F1
#
_cell.length_a   1.000
_cell.length_b   1.000
_cell.length_c   1.000
_cell.angle_alpha   90.00
_cell.angle_beta   90.00
_cell.angle_gamma   90.00
#
_symmetry.space_group_name_H-M   'P 1'
#
loop_
_entity.id
_entity.type
_entity.pdbx_description
1 polymer ?
#
loop_
_entity_poly.entity_id
_entity_poly.type
_entity_poly.pdbx_seq_one_letter_code
_entity_poly.pdbx_strand_id
1 'polypeptide(L)'
;MSGPPKQCYYELLQVDRKASSEEIRQAYKKQALIHHPDKNYSNEQSTIEKFKDIQNAYAVLSDPDERAWYDAHRESILNGEDADSSQHEVNLYCYFTSRCFDGFDDNEGGFYSVYRKVFDQLIEDESEYSSNAKTWPRFGDSATSWSSVSKFYSHWRNFSSCKTFAWKDEYKVNEIPDRASRRMAERINQKLRTSAKKEYVQIVQGLTRFVHRRDPRVAAELTRQEEERRLKEEEREKRELEWAKNRREANEKLWAEAAEKEAEEERARIERGEAPDSCTLDLLYEKQRQCEEARKVKGGTNCGFAMLEDEHEDNLPEKKRSCPACKKQFKTDAQYKEHVNSSKHKAKLRQLSAKGVDIETLMNEEKDISTCV
;
A
#
# COMPACT_ATOMS: atom_id res chain seq x y z
N MET A 1 -35.42 31.48 -13.02
CA MET A 1 -34.96 30.74 -14.22
C MET A 1 -34.11 29.60 -13.71
N SER A 2 -34.65 28.38 -13.70
CA SER A 2 -33.89 27.17 -13.34
C SER A 2 -32.73 27.04 -14.35
N GLY A 3 -31.50 26.89 -13.85
CA GLY A 3 -30.33 26.66 -14.71
C GLY A 3 -30.48 25.38 -15.54
N PRO A 4 -29.67 25.20 -16.59
CA PRO A 4 -29.70 23.95 -17.36
C PRO A 4 -29.52 22.75 -16.42
N PRO A 5 -30.30 21.65 -16.59
CA PRO A 5 -30.18 20.47 -15.74
C PRO A 5 -28.74 19.97 -15.80
N LYS A 6 -28.14 19.72 -14.62
CA LYS A 6 -26.78 19.19 -14.53
C LYS A 6 -26.74 17.86 -15.28
N GLN A 7 -25.91 17.75 -16.32
CA GLN A 7 -25.79 16.52 -17.10
C GLN A 7 -24.99 15.48 -16.32
N CYS A 8 -25.34 14.20 -16.49
CA CYS A 8 -24.63 13.12 -15.81
C CYS A 8 -23.25 12.90 -16.41
N TYR A 9 -22.25 12.50 -15.60
CA TYR A 9 -20.90 12.22 -16.11
C TYR A 9 -20.88 11.09 -17.14
N TYR A 10 -21.72 10.06 -16.97
CA TYR A 10 -21.89 8.99 -17.95
C TYR A 10 -22.50 9.49 -19.28
N GLU A 11 -23.44 10.43 -19.20
CA GLU A 11 -24.08 11.03 -20.39
C GLU A 11 -23.11 11.97 -21.12
N LEU A 12 -22.30 12.73 -20.38
CA LEU A 12 -21.24 13.58 -20.94
C LEU A 12 -20.18 12.76 -21.69
N LEU A 13 -19.78 11.60 -21.15
CA LEU A 13 -18.86 10.69 -21.83
C LEU A 13 -19.54 9.80 -22.88
N GLN A 14 -20.88 9.79 -22.94
CA GLN A 14 -21.67 8.91 -23.81
C GLN A 14 -21.38 7.41 -23.60
N VAL A 15 -21.29 7.00 -22.33
CA VAL A 15 -21.03 5.61 -21.93
C VAL A 15 -22.12 5.08 -21.02
N ASP A 16 -22.30 3.76 -21.01
CA ASP A 16 -23.22 3.11 -20.08
C ASP A 16 -22.72 3.23 -18.63
N ARG A 17 -23.64 3.18 -17.67
CA ARG A 17 -23.30 3.19 -16.23
C ARG A 17 -22.47 1.97 -15.82
N LYS A 18 -22.65 0.84 -16.51
CA LYS A 18 -21.88 -0.38 -16.30
C LYS A 18 -20.59 -0.41 -17.12
N ALA A 19 -20.22 0.68 -17.78
CA ALA A 19 -19.01 0.73 -18.60
C ALA A 19 -17.76 0.41 -17.79
N SER A 20 -16.82 -0.30 -18.43
CA SER A 20 -15.52 -0.62 -17.85
C SER A 20 -14.62 0.63 -17.78
N SER A 21 -13.57 0.58 -16.95
CA SER A 21 -12.58 1.67 -16.87
C SER A 21 -11.89 1.93 -18.22
N GLU A 22 -11.70 0.88 -19.03
CA GLU A 22 -11.15 1.00 -20.39
C GLU A 22 -12.09 1.72 -21.34
N GLU A 23 -13.39 1.40 -21.30
CA GLU A 23 -14.42 2.06 -22.12
C GLU A 23 -14.54 3.55 -21.75
N ILE A 24 -14.54 3.87 -20.46
CA ILE A 24 -14.56 5.26 -19.97
C ILE A 24 -13.32 6.02 -20.48
N ARG A 25 -12.13 5.39 -20.44
CA ARG A 25 -10.89 5.99 -20.96
C ARG A 25 -10.93 6.21 -22.48
N GLN A 26 -11.47 5.26 -23.23
CA GLN A 26 -11.61 5.39 -24.68
C GLN A 26 -12.63 6.48 -25.04
N ALA A 27 -13.75 6.55 -24.34
CA ALA A 27 -14.77 7.57 -24.54
C ALA A 27 -14.25 8.97 -24.21
N TYR A 28 -13.52 9.13 -23.11
CA TYR A 28 -12.85 10.39 -22.80
C TYR A 28 -11.92 10.85 -23.92
N LYS A 29 -11.06 9.97 -24.45
CA LYS A 29 -10.17 10.31 -25.59
C LYS A 29 -10.96 10.78 -26.82
N LYS A 30 -12.09 10.12 -27.13
CA LYS A 30 -12.95 10.50 -28.26
C LYS A 30 -13.59 11.87 -28.02
N GLN A 31 -14.23 12.08 -26.87
CA GLN A 31 -14.92 13.32 -26.53
C GLN A 31 -13.95 14.51 -26.41
N ALA A 32 -12.76 14.31 -25.83
CA ALA A 32 -11.72 15.32 -25.74
C ALA A 32 -11.21 15.77 -27.12
N LEU A 33 -11.13 14.86 -28.10
CA LEU A 33 -10.74 15.21 -29.48
C LEU A 33 -11.83 15.98 -30.24
N ILE A 34 -13.11 15.68 -29.96
CA ILE A 34 -14.26 16.35 -30.58
C ILE A 34 -14.40 17.77 -30.02
N HIS A 35 -14.30 17.91 -28.70
CA HIS A 35 -14.47 19.17 -27.97
C HIS A 35 -13.14 19.88 -27.69
N HIS A 36 -12.09 19.59 -28.45
CA HIS A 36 -10.81 20.28 -28.28
C HIS A 36 -10.95 21.76 -28.74
N PRO A 37 -10.47 22.75 -27.96
CA PRO A 37 -10.57 24.16 -28.33
C PRO A 37 -9.89 24.47 -29.68
N ASP A 38 -8.77 23.79 -29.97
CA ASP A 38 -8.02 23.91 -31.23
C ASP A 38 -8.78 23.44 -32.49
N LYS A 39 -9.91 22.73 -32.37
CA LYS A 39 -10.71 22.32 -33.53
C LYS A 39 -12.01 23.12 -33.68
N ASN A 40 -12.39 23.91 -32.68
CA ASN A 40 -13.70 24.56 -32.59
C ASN A 40 -13.58 26.06 -32.29
N TYR A 41 -12.73 26.77 -33.05
CA TYR A 41 -12.48 28.21 -32.88
C TYR A 41 -13.72 29.09 -33.02
N SER A 42 -14.81 28.63 -33.65
CA SER A 42 -16.04 29.42 -33.82
C SER A 42 -16.89 29.51 -32.55
N ASN A 43 -16.70 28.62 -31.57
CA ASN A 43 -17.48 28.55 -30.33
C ASN A 43 -16.55 28.28 -29.12
N GLU A 44 -15.50 29.10 -28.96
CA GLU A 44 -14.45 28.87 -27.96
C GLU A 44 -14.99 28.71 -26.53
N GLN A 45 -15.83 29.64 -26.07
CA GLN A 45 -16.33 29.63 -24.68
C GLN A 45 -17.10 28.34 -24.34
N SER A 46 -18.10 27.97 -25.16
CA SER A 46 -18.92 26.78 -24.91
C SER A 46 -18.11 25.49 -25.08
N THR A 47 -17.12 25.48 -25.98
CA THR A 47 -16.23 24.34 -26.17
C THR A 47 -15.32 24.16 -24.97
N ILE A 48 -14.72 25.24 -24.47
CA ILE A 48 -13.86 25.22 -23.27
C ILE A 48 -14.63 24.71 -22.07
N GLU A 49 -15.86 25.18 -21.86
CA GLU A 49 -16.72 24.71 -20.76
C GLU A 49 -17.04 23.22 -20.88
N LYS A 50 -17.48 22.75 -22.05
CA LYS A 50 -17.74 21.32 -22.29
C LYS A 50 -16.49 20.47 -22.14
N PHE A 51 -15.35 20.97 -22.58
CA PHE A 51 -14.07 20.29 -22.43
C PHE A 51 -13.69 20.14 -20.96
N LYS A 52 -13.83 21.19 -20.16
CA LYS A 52 -13.66 21.14 -18.70
C LYS A 52 -14.63 20.11 -18.06
N ASP A 53 -15.89 20.07 -18.51
CA ASP A 53 -16.87 19.08 -18.01
C ASP A 53 -16.51 17.63 -18.36
N ILE A 54 -16.00 17.39 -19.58
CA ILE A 54 -15.52 16.07 -20.02
C ILE A 54 -14.29 15.63 -19.21
N GLN A 55 -13.34 16.54 -18.96
CA GLN A 55 -12.17 16.27 -18.13
C GLN A 55 -12.56 15.91 -16.70
N ASN A 56 -13.50 16.67 -16.14
CA ASN A 56 -14.00 16.43 -14.79
C ASN A 56 -14.80 15.11 -14.69
N ALA A 57 -15.66 14.82 -15.68
CA ALA A 57 -16.37 13.54 -15.76
C ALA A 57 -15.39 12.36 -15.79
N TYR A 58 -14.31 12.45 -16.59
CA TYR A 58 -13.28 11.42 -16.62
C TYR A 58 -12.52 11.33 -15.29
N ALA A 59 -12.13 12.45 -14.67
CA ALA A 59 -11.42 12.44 -13.40
C ALA A 59 -12.18 11.66 -12.32
N VAL A 60 -13.49 11.91 -12.18
CA VAL A 60 -14.36 11.24 -11.21
C VAL A 60 -14.62 9.78 -11.58
N LEU A 61 -14.91 9.48 -12.85
CA LEU A 61 -15.28 8.11 -13.27
C LEU A 61 -14.08 7.17 -13.45
N SER A 62 -12.86 7.71 -13.57
CA SER A 62 -11.65 6.91 -13.77
C SER A 62 -11.11 6.28 -12.47
N ASP A 63 -11.34 6.93 -11.32
CA ASP A 63 -10.96 6.41 -10.01
C ASP A 63 -12.12 5.56 -9.42
N PRO A 64 -11.89 4.29 -9.05
CA PRO A 64 -12.95 3.43 -8.51
C PRO A 64 -13.64 3.97 -7.25
N ASP A 65 -12.90 4.63 -6.37
CA ASP A 65 -13.43 5.20 -5.14
C ASP A 65 -14.27 6.45 -5.44
N GLU A 66 -13.77 7.33 -6.32
CA GLU A 66 -14.53 8.53 -6.76
C GLU A 66 -15.77 8.15 -7.56
N ARG A 67 -15.69 7.10 -8.40
CA ARG A 67 -16.83 6.56 -9.14
C ARG A 67 -17.88 5.97 -8.21
N ALA A 68 -17.49 5.11 -7.27
CA ALA A 68 -18.42 4.53 -6.30
C ALA A 68 -19.11 5.63 -5.47
N TRP A 69 -18.37 6.67 -5.10
CA TRP A 69 -18.91 7.79 -4.37
C TRP A 69 -19.86 8.64 -5.23
N TYR A 70 -19.53 8.89 -6.49
CA TYR A 70 -20.41 9.58 -7.45
C TYR A 70 -21.69 8.78 -7.67
N ASP A 71 -21.60 7.47 -7.90
CA ASP A 71 -22.75 6.60 -8.12
C ASP A 71 -23.69 6.58 -6.91
N ALA A 72 -23.14 6.57 -5.69
CA ALA A 72 -23.92 6.59 -4.45
C ALA A 72 -24.68 7.91 -4.22
N HIS A 73 -24.18 9.04 -4.75
CA HIS A 73 -24.73 10.38 -4.47
C HIS A 73 -25.22 11.12 -5.72
N ARG A 74 -25.24 10.43 -6.87
CA ARG A 74 -25.59 10.99 -8.18
C ARG A 74 -26.93 11.71 -8.17
N GLU A 75 -27.95 11.13 -7.52
CA GLU A 75 -29.30 11.70 -7.49
C GLU A 75 -29.33 13.05 -6.76
N SER A 76 -28.64 13.16 -5.62
CA SER A 76 -28.51 14.42 -4.87
C SER A 76 -27.72 15.47 -5.67
N ILE A 77 -26.69 15.05 -6.41
CA ILE A 77 -25.87 15.94 -7.24
C ILE A 77 -26.69 16.50 -8.43
N LEU A 78 -27.45 15.65 -9.10
CA LEU A 78 -28.17 15.98 -10.35
C LEU A 78 -29.49 16.69 -10.14
N ASN A 79 -30.23 16.34 -9.08
CA ASN A 79 -31.50 16.99 -8.78
C ASN A 79 -31.31 18.46 -8.41
N GLY A 80 -30.06 18.91 -8.19
CA GLY A 80 -29.74 20.30 -7.94
C GLY A 80 -30.60 20.81 -6.79
N GLU A 81 -30.69 20.00 -5.73
CA GLU A 81 -31.53 20.31 -4.59
C GLU A 81 -30.98 21.55 -3.88
N ASP A 82 -31.49 22.69 -4.32
CA ASP A 82 -32.03 23.75 -3.47
C ASP A 82 -33.29 23.24 -2.72
N ALA A 83 -33.42 21.94 -2.48
CA ALA A 83 -34.44 21.38 -1.60
C ALA A 83 -33.98 21.74 -0.19
N ASP A 84 -34.52 22.87 0.29
CA ASP A 84 -34.61 23.24 1.69
C ASP A 84 -33.42 22.72 2.48
N SER A 85 -32.30 23.46 2.44
CA SER A 85 -31.20 23.22 3.37
C SER A 85 -31.81 23.19 4.75
N SER A 86 -32.10 21.98 5.23
CA SER A 86 -32.25 21.69 6.64
C SER A 86 -31.03 22.38 7.24
N GLN A 87 -31.26 23.37 8.09
CA GLN A 87 -30.35 24.45 8.48
C GLN A 87 -29.06 23.98 9.20
N HIS A 88 -28.62 22.74 8.96
CA HIS A 88 -27.72 21.94 9.75
C HIS A 88 -26.61 21.25 8.93
N GLU A 89 -26.63 21.29 7.58
CA GLU A 89 -25.64 20.59 6.75
C GLU A 89 -25.20 21.37 5.49
N VAL A 90 -23.90 21.65 5.39
CA VAL A 90 -23.26 22.22 4.19
C VAL A 90 -23.24 21.16 3.08
N ASN A 91 -23.72 21.51 1.88
CA ASN A 91 -23.63 20.62 0.72
C ASN A 91 -22.16 20.52 0.27
N LEU A 92 -21.45 19.52 0.78
CA LEU A 92 -20.04 19.30 0.44
C LEU A 92 -19.86 18.69 -0.95
N TYR A 93 -20.93 18.20 -1.57
CA TYR A 93 -20.87 17.44 -2.82
C TYR A 93 -20.41 18.29 -4.01
N CYS A 94 -20.69 19.59 -4.02
CA CYS A 94 -20.25 20.48 -5.09
C CYS A 94 -18.71 20.67 -5.13
N TYR A 95 -18.00 20.39 -4.03
CA TYR A 95 -16.55 20.56 -3.91
C TYR A 95 -15.72 19.32 -4.32
N PHE A 96 -16.38 18.19 -4.61
CA PHE A 96 -15.77 16.99 -5.19
C PHE A 96 -15.56 17.08 -6.71
N THR A 97 -15.73 18.28 -7.26
CA THR A 97 -15.75 18.52 -8.70
C THR A 97 -14.59 19.42 -9.07
N SER A 98 -13.82 19.09 -10.11
CA SER A 98 -12.69 19.91 -10.57
C SER A 98 -13.11 21.28 -11.12
N ARG A 99 -14.41 21.54 -11.22
CA ARG A 99 -15.02 22.81 -11.64
C ARG A 99 -15.17 23.80 -10.48
N CYS A 100 -14.98 23.36 -9.23
CA CYS A 100 -15.16 24.24 -8.07
C CYS A 100 -14.01 25.25 -7.87
N PHE A 101 -12.88 25.07 -8.55
CA PHE A 101 -11.75 26.00 -8.52
C PHE A 101 -11.19 26.23 -9.93
N ASP A 102 -10.60 27.40 -10.15
CA ASP A 102 -9.89 27.76 -11.38
C ASP A 102 -8.42 28.03 -11.05
N GLY A 103 -7.55 27.08 -11.42
CA GLY A 103 -6.13 27.15 -11.12
C GLY A 103 -5.75 26.85 -9.66
N PHE A 104 -4.43 26.78 -9.44
CA PHE A 104 -3.82 26.48 -8.14
C PHE A 104 -3.19 27.72 -7.52
N ASP A 105 -3.96 28.79 -7.44
CA ASP A 105 -3.54 30.06 -6.85
C ASP A 105 -4.41 30.43 -5.64
N ASP A 106 -4.03 31.53 -4.98
CA ASP A 106 -4.77 32.10 -3.84
C ASP A 106 -5.82 33.15 -4.29
N ASN A 107 -6.17 33.21 -5.58
CA ASN A 107 -7.19 34.14 -6.05
C ASN A 107 -8.58 33.73 -5.52
N GLU A 108 -9.60 34.58 -5.65
CA GLU A 108 -10.92 34.34 -5.04
C GLU A 108 -11.62 33.04 -5.50
N GLY A 109 -11.30 32.58 -6.71
CA GLY A 109 -11.74 31.30 -7.28
C GLY A 109 -10.65 30.23 -7.37
N GLY A 110 -9.46 30.51 -6.84
CA GLY A 110 -8.33 29.60 -6.83
C GLY A 110 -8.53 28.44 -5.85
N PHE A 111 -7.82 27.34 -6.10
CA PHE A 111 -7.87 26.13 -5.27
C PHE A 111 -7.78 26.43 -3.77
N TYR A 112 -6.81 27.27 -3.37
CA TYR A 112 -6.57 27.51 -1.95
C TYR A 112 -7.68 28.29 -1.28
N SER A 113 -8.23 29.29 -1.95
CA SER A 113 -9.31 30.13 -1.43
C SER A 113 -10.64 29.37 -1.31
N VAL A 114 -10.98 28.57 -2.33
CA VAL A 114 -12.21 27.77 -2.34
C VAL A 114 -12.21 26.78 -1.18
N TYR A 115 -11.17 25.95 -1.07
CA TYR A 115 -11.12 24.94 -0.02
C TYR A 115 -10.90 25.55 1.37
N ARG A 116 -10.19 26.67 1.49
CA ARG A 116 -10.10 27.40 2.77
C ARG A 116 -11.48 27.81 3.27
N LYS A 117 -12.30 28.43 2.42
CA LYS A 117 -13.67 28.84 2.78
C LYS A 117 -14.51 27.65 3.24
N VAL A 118 -14.42 26.51 2.54
CA VAL A 118 -15.18 25.30 2.88
C VAL A 118 -14.75 24.74 4.24
N PHE A 119 -13.45 24.56 4.48
CA PHE A 119 -12.96 24.02 5.74
C PHE A 119 -13.16 25.00 6.91
N ASP A 120 -13.07 26.31 6.67
CA ASP A 120 -13.39 27.32 7.68
C ASP A 120 -14.87 27.29 8.04
N GLN A 121 -15.78 27.15 7.06
CA GLN A 121 -17.21 26.96 7.33
C GLN A 121 -17.47 25.69 8.15
N LEU A 122 -16.79 24.58 7.82
CA LEU A 122 -16.91 23.34 8.60
C LEU A 122 -16.42 23.51 10.04
N ILE A 123 -15.36 24.30 10.27
CA ILE A 123 -14.89 24.62 11.62
C ILE A 123 -15.93 25.46 12.36
N GLU A 124 -16.50 26.47 11.70
CA GLU A 124 -17.53 27.34 12.29
C GLU A 124 -18.77 26.53 12.70
N ASP A 125 -19.30 25.71 11.79
CA ASP A 125 -20.40 24.77 12.02
C ASP A 125 -20.15 23.85 13.22
N GLU A 126 -18.95 23.25 13.32
CA GLU A 126 -18.60 22.34 14.42
C GLU A 126 -18.35 23.10 15.72
N SER A 127 -17.96 24.37 15.65
CA SER A 127 -17.68 25.22 16.80
C SER A 127 -18.93 25.62 17.59
N GLU A 128 -20.11 25.57 16.95
CA GLU A 128 -21.40 25.75 17.62
C GLU A 128 -21.68 24.65 18.64
N TYR A 129 -21.15 23.44 18.41
CA TYR A 129 -21.34 22.28 19.27
C TYR A 129 -20.16 22.03 20.21
N SER A 130 -18.93 22.35 19.78
CA SER A 130 -17.73 22.18 20.58
C SER A 130 -16.76 23.34 20.42
N SER A 131 -16.46 24.04 21.52
CA SER A 131 -15.45 25.11 21.52
C SER A 131 -14.06 24.65 21.10
N ASN A 132 -13.76 23.35 21.22
CA ASN A 132 -12.51 22.76 20.78
C ASN A 132 -12.32 22.84 19.25
N ALA A 133 -13.42 22.91 18.47
CA ALA A 133 -13.33 22.97 17.02
C ALA A 133 -12.56 24.20 16.51
N LYS A 134 -12.61 25.33 17.25
CA LYS A 134 -11.86 26.56 16.89
C LYS A 134 -10.34 26.39 16.95
N THR A 135 -9.85 25.35 17.63
CA THR A 135 -8.42 25.04 17.74
C THR A 135 -7.90 24.15 16.61
N TRP A 136 -8.78 23.68 15.73
CA TRP A 136 -8.41 22.78 14.65
C TRP A 136 -7.50 23.45 13.62
N PRO A 137 -6.59 22.70 13.00
CA PRO A 137 -5.69 23.24 12.00
C PRO A 137 -6.49 23.73 10.78
N ARG A 138 -6.16 24.93 10.31
CA ARG A 138 -6.75 25.57 9.12
C ARG A 138 -5.99 25.19 7.84
N PHE A 139 -6.64 25.37 6.69
CA PHE A 139 -6.12 24.91 5.40
C PHE A 139 -4.87 25.67 4.90
N GLY A 140 -4.75 26.96 5.24
CA GLY A 140 -3.65 27.81 4.80
C GLY A 140 -3.73 28.26 3.34
N ASP A 141 -2.64 28.86 2.85
CA ASP A 141 -2.40 29.38 1.48
C ASP A 141 -1.36 28.54 0.73
N SER A 142 -1.08 28.91 -0.52
CA SER A 142 0.01 28.32 -1.33
C SER A 142 1.38 28.32 -0.63
N ALA A 143 1.67 29.31 0.22
CA ALA A 143 2.96 29.49 0.90
C ALA A 143 3.06 28.80 2.28
N THR A 144 2.01 28.12 2.73
CA THR A 144 1.97 27.52 4.07
C THR A 144 2.98 26.38 4.22
N SER A 145 3.71 26.38 5.34
CA SER A 145 4.73 25.36 5.61
C SER A 145 4.19 23.93 5.62
N TRP A 146 4.99 22.98 5.14
CA TRP A 146 4.63 21.56 5.12
C TRP A 146 4.20 21.03 6.50
N SER A 147 4.85 21.47 7.58
CA SER A 147 4.51 21.04 8.94
C SER A 147 3.06 21.35 9.32
N SER A 148 2.54 22.50 8.89
CA SER A 148 1.16 22.92 9.12
C SER A 148 0.20 22.16 8.19
N VAL A 149 0.58 21.99 6.92
CA VAL A 149 -0.19 21.24 5.92
C VAL A 149 -0.36 19.77 6.34
N SER A 150 0.71 19.15 6.83
CA SER A 150 0.69 17.77 7.34
C SER A 150 -0.21 17.62 8.56
N LYS A 151 -0.15 18.56 9.52
CA LYS A 151 -1.06 18.58 10.68
C LYS A 151 -2.52 18.75 10.27
N PHE A 152 -2.79 19.62 9.30
CA PHE A 152 -4.11 19.80 8.71
C PHE A 152 -4.64 18.47 8.17
N TYR A 153 -3.93 17.86 7.22
CA TYR A 153 -4.42 16.63 6.61
C TYR A 153 -4.48 15.45 7.58
N SER A 154 -3.58 15.38 8.57
CA SER A 154 -3.64 14.36 9.62
C SER A 154 -4.90 14.49 10.49
N HIS A 155 -5.31 15.71 10.82
CA HIS A 155 -6.54 15.96 11.57
C HIS A 155 -7.77 15.62 10.73
N TRP A 156 -7.87 16.19 9.53
CA TRP A 156 -9.07 16.06 8.68
C TRP A 156 -9.26 14.67 8.08
N ARG A 157 -8.19 13.89 7.87
CA ARG A 157 -8.30 12.46 7.52
C ARG A 157 -8.93 11.63 8.64
N ASN A 158 -8.70 12.03 9.89
CA ASN A 158 -9.26 11.39 11.09
C ASN A 158 -10.43 12.20 11.67
N PHE A 159 -11.09 13.00 10.83
CA PHE A 159 -12.16 13.90 11.26
C PHE A 159 -13.28 13.11 11.95
N SER A 160 -13.80 13.68 13.03
CA SER A 160 -15.01 13.23 13.71
C SER A 160 -15.86 14.43 14.07
N SER A 161 -17.13 14.38 13.68
CA SER A 161 -18.08 15.45 13.98
C SER A 161 -18.45 15.51 15.47
N CYS A 162 -18.58 16.73 15.98
CA CYS A 162 -19.12 17.08 17.29
C CYS A 162 -20.65 17.29 17.26
N LYS A 163 -21.26 17.35 16.06
CA LYS A 163 -22.71 17.49 15.89
C LYS A 163 -23.47 16.34 16.56
N THR A 164 -24.67 16.65 17.07
CA THR A 164 -25.54 15.68 17.78
C THR A 164 -26.36 14.80 16.84
N PHE A 165 -26.63 15.26 15.62
CA PHE A 165 -27.51 14.61 14.63
C PHE A 165 -28.94 14.36 15.13
N ALA A 166 -29.39 15.05 16.18
CA ALA A 166 -30.71 14.85 16.79
C ALA A 166 -31.87 15.18 15.83
N TRP A 167 -31.64 16.01 14.81
CA TRP A 167 -32.64 16.32 13.77
C TRP A 167 -32.92 15.14 12.82
N LYS A 168 -32.13 14.06 12.86
CA LYS A 168 -32.38 12.83 12.11
C LYS A 168 -33.28 11.83 12.88
N ASP A 169 -33.76 12.22 14.06
CA ASP A 169 -34.69 11.39 14.84
C ASP A 169 -36.07 11.38 14.18
N GLU A 170 -36.52 10.20 13.71
CA GLU A 170 -37.86 10.02 13.14
C GLU A 170 -38.94 9.95 14.22
N TYR A 171 -38.63 9.31 15.35
CA TYR A 171 -39.60 9.08 16.42
C TYR A 171 -39.43 10.06 17.56
N LYS A 172 -40.49 10.78 17.93
CA LYS A 172 -40.50 11.61 19.13
C LYS A 172 -40.71 10.74 20.37
N VAL A 173 -39.62 10.34 21.01
CA VAL A 173 -39.61 9.42 22.17
C VAL A 173 -40.55 9.88 23.30
N ASN A 174 -40.70 11.20 23.49
CA ASN A 174 -41.56 11.78 24.53
C ASN A 174 -43.06 11.56 24.28
N GLU A 175 -43.49 11.36 23.03
CA GLU A 175 -44.90 11.18 22.65
C GLU A 175 -45.36 9.71 22.79
N ILE A 176 -44.43 8.77 23.02
CA ILE A 176 -44.74 7.34 23.08
C ILE A 176 -45.06 6.95 24.54
N PRO A 177 -46.29 6.54 24.88
CA PRO A 177 -46.67 6.22 26.25
C PRO A 177 -46.00 4.94 26.76
N ASP A 178 -45.98 3.90 25.92
CA ASP A 178 -45.44 2.58 26.28
C ASP A 178 -43.91 2.58 26.42
N ARG A 179 -43.42 1.96 27.51
CA ARG A 179 -41.99 1.90 27.84
C ARG A 179 -41.21 1.02 26.86
N ALA A 180 -41.78 -0.10 26.42
CA ALA A 180 -41.09 -1.00 25.49
C ALA A 180 -40.94 -0.33 24.12
N SER A 181 -42.00 0.33 23.66
CA SER A 181 -42.04 1.10 22.42
C SER A 181 -41.09 2.30 22.47
N ARG A 182 -41.00 3.04 23.60
CA ARG A 182 -40.00 4.10 23.79
C ARG A 182 -38.58 3.61 23.65
N ARG A 183 -38.23 2.50 24.30
CA ARG A 183 -36.89 1.90 24.19
C ARG A 183 -36.59 1.45 22.76
N MET A 184 -37.59 0.95 22.03
CA MET A 184 -37.41 0.57 20.64
C MET A 184 -37.19 1.80 19.75
N ALA A 185 -37.99 2.84 19.91
CA ALA A 185 -37.85 4.11 19.20
C ALA A 185 -36.48 4.77 19.47
N GLU A 186 -36.02 4.80 20.72
CA GLU A 186 -34.67 5.29 21.09
C GLU A 186 -33.57 4.52 20.37
N ARG A 187 -33.69 3.19 20.25
CA ARG A 187 -32.71 2.39 19.50
C ARG A 187 -32.75 2.69 18.00
N ILE A 188 -33.94 2.90 17.43
CA ILE A 188 -34.07 3.25 16.00
C ILE A 188 -33.46 4.64 15.76
N ASN A 189 -33.83 5.64 16.56
CA ASN A 189 -33.24 6.98 16.45
C ASN A 189 -31.73 6.95 16.66
N GLN A 190 -31.22 6.20 17.66
CA GLN A 190 -29.78 6.06 17.85
C GLN A 190 -29.11 5.47 16.59
N LYS A 191 -29.71 4.47 15.94
CA LYS A 191 -29.20 3.92 14.67
C LYS A 191 -29.20 4.97 13.57
N LEU A 192 -30.30 5.72 13.40
CA LEU A 192 -30.42 6.80 12.42
C LEU A 192 -29.35 7.87 12.63
N ARG A 193 -29.17 8.34 13.87
CA ARG A 193 -28.11 9.30 14.23
C ARG A 193 -26.71 8.76 13.92
N THR A 194 -26.43 7.49 14.27
CA THR A 194 -25.13 6.89 14.00
C THR A 194 -24.87 6.69 12.51
N SER A 195 -25.90 6.37 11.71
CA SER A 195 -25.78 6.25 10.25
C SER A 195 -25.51 7.60 9.62
N ALA A 196 -26.31 8.61 9.94
CA ALA A 196 -26.15 9.97 9.43
C ALA A 196 -24.79 10.57 9.83
N LYS A 197 -24.35 10.37 11.08
CA LYS A 197 -23.00 10.79 11.52
C LYS A 197 -21.90 10.12 10.71
N LYS A 198 -22.05 8.81 10.45
CA LYS A 198 -21.06 8.05 9.66
C LYS A 198 -21.01 8.57 8.23
N GLU A 199 -22.16 8.80 7.59
CA GLU A 199 -22.25 9.37 6.25
C GLU A 199 -21.58 10.74 6.17
N TYR A 200 -21.94 11.67 7.05
CA TYR A 200 -21.32 13.00 7.12
C TYR A 200 -19.81 12.94 7.31
N VAL A 201 -19.32 12.13 8.26
CA VAL A 201 -17.88 11.95 8.49
C VAL A 201 -17.19 11.37 7.26
N GLN A 202 -17.79 10.39 6.59
CA GLN A 202 -17.24 9.80 5.37
C GLN A 202 -17.16 10.81 4.22
N ILE A 203 -18.13 11.73 4.12
CA ILE A 203 -18.11 12.81 3.13
C ILE A 203 -16.98 13.78 3.42
N VAL A 204 -16.83 14.27 4.66
CA VAL A 204 -15.73 15.19 5.03
C VAL A 204 -14.35 14.54 4.83
N GLN A 205 -14.18 13.30 5.26
CA GLN A 205 -12.93 12.55 5.05
C GLN A 205 -12.70 12.24 3.56
N GLY A 206 -13.75 11.98 2.80
CA GLY A 206 -13.71 11.84 1.33
C GLY A 206 -13.22 13.11 0.66
N LEU A 207 -13.76 14.27 1.05
CA LEU A 207 -13.35 15.57 0.52
C LEU A 207 -11.88 15.83 0.85
N THR A 208 -11.47 15.52 2.09
CA THR A 208 -10.07 15.67 2.51
C THR A 208 -9.13 14.81 1.65
N ARG A 209 -9.49 13.56 1.33
CA ARG A 209 -8.72 12.70 0.43
C ARG A 209 -8.68 13.27 -0.99
N PHE A 210 -9.82 13.77 -1.48
CA PHE A 210 -9.93 14.40 -2.80
C PHE A 210 -8.98 15.61 -2.93
N VAL A 211 -9.01 16.51 -1.94
CA VAL A 211 -8.16 17.71 -1.89
C VAL A 211 -6.69 17.32 -1.74
N HIS A 212 -6.37 16.38 -0.84
CA HIS A 212 -4.99 15.90 -0.63
C HIS A 212 -4.35 15.34 -1.90
N ARG A 213 -5.11 14.63 -2.75
CA ARG A 213 -4.58 14.08 -4.01
C ARG A 213 -4.26 15.16 -5.04
N ARG A 214 -4.95 16.30 -4.99
CA ARG A 214 -4.86 17.38 -5.97
C ARG A 214 -4.02 18.57 -5.50
N ASP A 215 -3.69 18.64 -4.21
CA ASP A 215 -2.89 19.73 -3.63
C ASP A 215 -1.45 19.70 -4.15
N PRO A 216 -0.99 20.75 -4.88
CA PRO A 216 0.37 20.83 -5.37
C PRO A 216 1.43 20.78 -4.27
N ARG A 217 1.14 21.31 -3.06
CA ARG A 217 2.07 21.30 -1.92
C ARG A 217 2.36 19.87 -1.47
N VAL A 218 1.34 19.02 -1.50
CA VAL A 218 1.44 17.60 -1.16
C VAL A 218 2.19 16.83 -2.24
N ALA A 219 1.89 17.08 -3.52
CA ALA A 219 2.59 16.43 -4.62
C ALA A 219 4.10 16.76 -4.63
N ALA A 220 4.46 18.03 -4.40
CA ALA A 220 5.85 18.46 -4.30
C ALA A 220 6.60 17.81 -3.12
N GLU A 221 5.91 17.59 -2.01
CA GLU A 221 6.53 16.90 -0.87
C GLU A 221 6.69 15.39 -1.12
N LEU A 222 5.67 14.74 -1.68
CA LEU A 222 5.73 13.30 -1.96
C LEU A 222 6.88 12.97 -2.93
N THR A 223 7.04 13.78 -3.98
CA THR A 223 8.17 13.65 -4.91
C THR A 223 9.50 13.83 -4.20
N ARG A 224 9.66 14.84 -3.34
CA ARG A 224 10.86 15.03 -2.52
C ARG A 224 11.17 13.82 -1.63
N GLN A 225 10.15 13.24 -0.98
CA GLN A 225 10.31 12.06 -0.13
C GLN A 225 10.66 10.80 -0.92
N GLU A 226 10.08 10.62 -2.11
CA GLU A 226 10.42 9.52 -3.02
C GLU A 226 11.86 9.63 -3.52
N GLU A 227 12.31 10.83 -3.88
CA GLU A 227 13.71 11.08 -4.26
C GLU A 227 14.67 10.81 -3.11
N GLU A 228 14.36 11.28 -1.90
CA GLU A 228 15.19 11.02 -0.71
C GLU A 228 15.26 9.51 -0.40
N ARG A 229 14.15 8.79 -0.52
CA ARG A 229 14.12 7.34 -0.36
C ARG A 229 14.95 6.63 -1.42
N ARG A 230 14.82 7.03 -2.68
CA ARG A 230 15.59 6.47 -3.80
C ARG A 230 17.09 6.67 -3.58
N LEU A 231 17.51 7.86 -3.15
CA LEU A 231 18.91 8.14 -2.84
C LEU A 231 19.43 7.29 -1.67
N LYS A 232 18.62 7.09 -0.61
CA LYS A 232 18.97 6.22 0.52
C LYS A 232 19.07 4.75 0.10
N GLU A 233 18.22 4.30 -0.82
CA GLU A 233 18.25 2.94 -1.37
C GLU A 233 19.49 2.73 -2.24
N GLU A 234 19.77 3.64 -3.17
CA GLU A 234 21.01 3.63 -3.96
C GLU A 234 22.27 3.66 -3.08
N GLU A 235 22.24 4.41 -1.98
CA GLU A 235 23.35 4.44 -1.03
C GLU A 235 23.51 3.12 -0.27
N ARG A 236 22.40 2.46 0.11
CA ARG A 236 22.43 1.13 0.73
C ARG A 236 22.96 0.08 -0.24
N GLU A 237 22.49 0.06 -1.48
CA GLU A 237 22.97 -0.85 -2.51
C GLU A 237 24.47 -0.68 -2.77
N LYS A 238 24.96 0.56 -2.82
CA LYS A 238 26.41 0.83 -2.96
C LYS A 238 27.20 0.28 -1.78
N ARG A 239 26.73 0.47 -0.55
CA ARG A 239 27.38 -0.08 0.65
C ARG A 239 27.36 -1.61 0.64
N GLU A 240 26.28 -2.23 0.21
CA GLU A 240 26.16 -3.69 0.10
C GLU A 240 27.09 -4.25 -0.99
N LEU A 241 27.18 -3.58 -2.15
CA LEU A 241 28.12 -3.94 -3.22
C LEU A 241 29.57 -3.79 -2.77
N GLU A 242 29.90 -2.70 -2.09
CA GLU A 242 31.24 -2.48 -1.53
C GLU A 242 31.58 -3.52 -0.46
N TRP A 243 30.64 -3.81 0.46
CA TRP A 243 30.80 -4.86 1.45
C TRP A 243 30.97 -6.24 0.80
N ALA A 244 30.17 -6.57 -0.20
CA ALA A 244 30.27 -7.83 -0.94
C ALA A 244 31.61 -7.93 -1.69
N LYS A 245 32.11 -6.83 -2.25
CA LYS A 245 33.43 -6.75 -2.89
C LYS A 245 34.55 -6.98 -1.86
N ASN A 246 34.55 -6.24 -0.77
CA ASN A 246 35.53 -6.38 0.31
C ASN A 246 35.51 -7.81 0.90
N ARG A 247 34.32 -8.41 1.04
CA ARG A 247 34.16 -9.79 1.49
C ARG A 247 34.75 -10.79 0.48
N ARG A 248 34.53 -10.59 -0.82
CA ARG A 248 35.13 -11.44 -1.88
C ARG A 248 36.65 -11.33 -1.86
N GLU A 249 37.20 -10.12 -1.76
CA GLU A 249 38.65 -9.90 -1.69
C GLU A 249 39.26 -10.51 -0.42
N ALA A 250 38.59 -10.40 0.73
CA ALA A 250 39.05 -11.04 1.97
C ALA A 250 39.03 -12.57 1.88
N ASN A 251 37.97 -13.13 1.29
CA ASN A 251 37.86 -14.57 1.07
C ASN A 251 38.94 -15.07 0.08
N GLU A 252 39.19 -14.35 -1.02
CA GLU A 252 40.24 -14.65 -1.99
C GLU A 252 41.64 -14.64 -1.35
N LYS A 253 41.92 -13.69 -0.44
CA LYS A 253 43.17 -13.66 0.34
C LYS A 253 43.32 -14.89 1.23
N LEU A 254 42.27 -15.26 1.96
CA LEU A 254 42.29 -16.47 2.80
C LEU A 254 42.55 -17.74 1.98
N TRP A 255 41.96 -17.86 0.79
CA TRP A 255 42.23 -18.98 -0.11
C TRP A 255 43.66 -18.98 -0.65
N ALA A 256 44.21 -17.81 -0.99
CA ALA A 256 45.59 -17.69 -1.46
C ALA A 256 46.60 -18.08 -0.38
N GLU A 257 46.41 -17.62 0.86
CA GLU A 257 47.24 -18.00 2.01
C GLU A 257 47.17 -19.52 2.28
N ALA A 258 45.99 -20.12 2.18
CA ALA A 258 45.83 -21.57 2.33
C ALA A 258 46.57 -22.35 1.23
N ALA A 259 46.49 -21.90 -0.03
CA ALA A 259 47.17 -22.53 -1.16
C ALA A 259 48.71 -22.39 -1.07
N GLU A 260 49.22 -21.25 -0.59
CA GLU A 260 50.65 -21.06 -0.35
C GLU A 260 51.17 -22.01 0.74
N LYS A 261 50.43 -22.12 1.84
CA LYS A 261 50.76 -23.05 2.93
C LYS A 261 50.75 -24.51 2.48
N GLU A 262 49.76 -24.93 1.68
CA GLU A 262 49.72 -26.27 1.09
C GLU A 262 50.93 -26.51 0.17
N ALA A 263 51.31 -25.52 -0.65
CA ALA A 263 52.48 -25.60 -1.51
C ALA A 263 53.80 -25.66 -0.72
N GLU A 264 53.91 -24.95 0.40
CA GLU A 264 55.05 -25.04 1.32
C GLU A 264 55.16 -26.41 1.99
N GLU A 265 54.03 -26.96 2.48
CA GLU A 265 53.98 -28.29 3.07
C GLU A 265 54.38 -29.36 2.06
N GLU A 266 53.94 -29.25 0.80
CA GLU A 266 54.33 -30.15 -0.28
C GLU A 266 55.82 -30.00 -0.65
N ARG A 267 56.36 -28.77 -0.72
CA ARG A 267 57.80 -28.55 -0.90
C ARG A 267 58.62 -29.19 0.23
N ALA A 268 58.19 -29.03 1.47
CA ALA A 268 58.85 -29.63 2.63
C ALA A 268 58.74 -31.16 2.62
N ARG A 269 57.65 -31.75 2.11
CA ARG A 269 57.50 -33.19 1.91
C ARG A 269 58.52 -33.72 0.90
N ILE A 270 58.68 -33.03 -0.24
CA ILE A 270 59.68 -33.38 -1.26
C ILE A 270 61.10 -33.30 -0.67
N GLU A 271 61.41 -32.27 0.11
CA GLU A 271 62.72 -32.10 0.74
C GLU A 271 63.03 -33.20 1.79
N ARG A 272 62.01 -33.69 2.50
CA ARG A 272 62.14 -34.86 3.41
C ARG A 272 62.37 -36.19 2.67
N GLY A 273 62.36 -36.20 1.34
CA GLY A 273 62.57 -37.40 0.53
C GLY A 273 61.37 -38.36 0.53
N GLU A 274 60.20 -37.91 1.00
CA GLU A 274 58.94 -38.61 0.82
C GLU A 274 58.54 -38.44 -0.66
N ALA A 275 58.73 -39.48 -1.47
CA ALA A 275 58.25 -39.48 -2.85
C ALA A 275 56.74 -39.16 -2.83
N PRO A 276 56.22 -38.34 -3.77
CA PRO A 276 54.80 -38.09 -3.86
C PRO A 276 54.12 -39.45 -3.96
N ASP A 277 53.28 -39.77 -2.97
CA ASP A 277 52.51 -41.00 -3.00
C ASP A 277 51.73 -40.96 -4.33
N SER A 278 51.84 -41.97 -5.20
CA SER A 278 51.28 -41.86 -6.57
C SER A 278 49.79 -41.48 -6.58
N CYS A 279 49.11 -41.76 -5.46
CA CYS A 279 47.77 -41.32 -5.11
C CYS A 279 47.58 -39.78 -5.08
N THR A 280 48.53 -38.99 -4.57
CA THR A 280 48.39 -37.52 -4.48
C THR A 280 48.61 -36.82 -5.82
N LEU A 281 49.52 -37.32 -6.66
CA LEU A 281 49.71 -36.78 -8.01
C LEU A 281 48.50 -37.08 -8.91
N ASP A 282 47.94 -38.29 -8.80
CA ASP A 282 46.70 -38.67 -9.48
C ASP A 282 45.51 -37.83 -8.98
N LEU A 283 45.38 -37.60 -7.66
CA LEU A 283 44.35 -36.73 -7.08
C LEU A 283 44.45 -35.27 -7.53
N LEU A 284 45.66 -34.74 -7.72
CA LEU A 284 45.88 -33.39 -8.24
C LEU A 284 45.54 -33.30 -9.73
N TYR A 285 45.90 -34.30 -10.53
CA TYR A 285 45.50 -34.40 -11.93
C TYR A 285 43.99 -34.59 -12.10
N GLU A 286 43.33 -35.35 -11.22
CA GLU A 286 41.88 -35.52 -11.20
C GLU A 286 41.15 -34.24 -10.76
N LYS A 287 41.64 -33.54 -9.74
CA LYS A 287 41.13 -32.21 -9.35
C LYS A 287 41.30 -31.20 -10.49
N GLN A 288 42.43 -31.21 -11.19
CA GLN A 288 42.67 -30.32 -12.34
C GLN A 288 41.72 -30.63 -13.50
N ARG A 289 41.50 -31.91 -13.81
CA ARG A 289 40.49 -32.36 -14.79
C ARG A 289 39.07 -31.93 -14.39
N GLN A 290 38.69 -32.11 -13.13
CA GLN A 290 37.36 -31.74 -12.63
C GLN A 290 37.14 -30.22 -12.65
N CYS A 291 38.16 -29.42 -12.35
CA CYS A 291 38.11 -27.96 -12.47
C CYS A 291 37.98 -27.50 -13.93
N GLU A 292 38.68 -28.15 -14.87
CA GLU A 292 38.58 -27.86 -16.31
C GLU A 292 37.24 -28.31 -16.91
N GLU A 293 36.70 -29.47 -16.50
CA GLU A 293 35.35 -29.93 -16.85
C GLU A 293 34.28 -29.01 -16.28
N ALA A 294 34.41 -28.56 -15.03
CA ALA A 294 33.50 -27.58 -14.42
C ALA A 294 33.52 -26.22 -15.15
N ARG A 295 34.70 -25.78 -15.64
CA ARG A 295 34.84 -24.59 -16.49
C ARG A 295 34.20 -24.75 -17.87
N LYS A 296 34.23 -25.95 -18.45
CA LYS A 296 33.58 -26.26 -19.75
C LYS A 296 32.06 -26.40 -19.63
N VAL A 297 31.55 -26.90 -18.51
CA VAL A 297 30.10 -27.07 -18.25
C VAL A 297 29.45 -25.72 -17.89
N LYS A 298 30.17 -24.78 -17.27
CA LYS A 298 29.70 -23.43 -16.98
C LYS A 298 30.23 -22.41 -18.00
N GLY A 299 29.73 -22.51 -19.22
CA GLY A 299 29.72 -21.37 -20.14
C GLY A 299 28.88 -20.24 -19.54
N GLY A 300 29.53 -19.34 -18.81
CA GLY A 300 28.92 -18.12 -18.26
C GLY A 300 28.31 -18.31 -16.87
N THR A 301 29.13 -18.21 -15.83
CA THR A 301 28.91 -17.46 -14.58
C THR A 301 29.86 -18.01 -13.52
N ASN A 302 30.67 -17.10 -12.98
CA ASN A 302 31.68 -17.29 -11.95
C ASN A 302 31.16 -18.16 -10.79
N CYS A 303 31.63 -19.41 -10.67
CA CYS A 303 31.35 -20.24 -9.51
C CYS A 303 32.44 -20.04 -8.46
N GLY A 304 32.12 -19.23 -7.46
CA GLY A 304 32.81 -19.22 -6.18
C GLY A 304 32.82 -20.64 -5.61
N PHE A 305 34.03 -21.05 -5.28
CA PHE A 305 34.41 -22.29 -4.60
C PHE A 305 33.76 -22.34 -3.20
N ALA A 306 33.41 -23.56 -2.78
CA ALA A 306 32.69 -23.99 -1.57
C ALA A 306 32.53 -22.98 -0.41
N MET A 307 31.26 -22.81 -0.02
CA MET A 307 30.80 -21.97 1.08
C MET A 307 31.26 -22.50 2.44
N LEU A 308 31.83 -21.63 3.26
CA LEU A 308 31.46 -21.55 4.67
C LEU A 308 30.19 -20.71 4.70
N GLU A 309 29.05 -21.36 4.91
CA GLU A 309 27.78 -20.71 5.20
C GLU A 309 27.90 -20.07 6.59
N ASP A 310 28.38 -18.83 6.65
CA ASP A 310 28.11 -17.99 7.81
C ASP A 310 26.64 -17.58 7.73
N GLU A 311 25.90 -17.92 8.78
CA GLU A 311 24.50 -17.66 9.03
C GLU A 311 24.21 -16.14 8.96
N HIS A 312 24.05 -15.60 7.75
CA HIS A 312 23.39 -14.32 7.55
C HIS A 312 21.88 -14.62 7.59
N GLU A 313 21.31 -14.41 8.78
CA GLU A 313 19.90 -14.57 9.08
C GLU A 313 19.10 -13.46 8.37
N ASP A 314 18.97 -13.60 7.05
CA ASP A 314 18.03 -12.83 6.25
C ASP A 314 16.63 -13.37 6.51
N ASN A 315 15.75 -12.43 6.87
CA ASN A 315 14.37 -12.58 7.26
C ASN A 315 13.51 -13.15 6.10
N LEU A 316 13.67 -14.44 5.81
CA LEU A 316 12.77 -15.20 4.96
C LEU A 316 11.56 -15.68 5.79
N PRO A 317 10.36 -15.80 5.18
CA PRO A 317 9.14 -16.11 5.91
C PRO A 317 9.28 -17.46 6.64
N GLU A 318 9.23 -17.41 7.98
CA GLU A 318 9.41 -18.55 8.87
C GLU A 318 8.49 -19.73 8.49
N LYS A 319 9.05 -20.74 7.80
CA LYS A 319 8.36 -22.02 7.56
C LYS A 319 8.25 -22.77 8.89
N LYS A 320 7.09 -22.69 9.54
CA LYS A 320 6.75 -23.46 10.75
C LYS A 320 6.96 -24.96 10.46
N ARG A 321 7.89 -25.61 11.17
CA ARG A 321 8.14 -27.06 11.06
C ARG A 321 7.33 -27.81 12.11
N SER A 322 6.77 -28.96 11.75
CA SER A 322 6.00 -29.80 12.66
C SER A 322 6.68 -31.15 12.82
N CYS A 323 6.63 -31.75 14.02
CA CYS A 323 7.13 -33.11 14.22
C CYS A 323 5.96 -34.09 14.17
N PRO A 324 5.85 -34.98 13.15
CA PRO A 324 4.73 -35.92 13.01
C PRO A 324 4.60 -36.88 14.20
N ALA A 325 5.71 -37.36 14.76
CA ALA A 325 5.73 -38.30 15.88
C ALA A 325 5.32 -37.68 17.23
N CYS A 326 5.59 -36.38 17.43
CA CYS A 326 5.32 -35.69 18.69
C CYS A 326 4.18 -34.66 18.60
N LYS A 327 3.69 -34.36 17.39
CA LYS A 327 2.69 -33.32 17.06
C LYS A 327 3.02 -31.93 17.62
N LYS A 328 4.31 -31.61 17.77
CA LYS A 328 4.80 -30.31 18.23
C LYS A 328 5.19 -29.45 17.04
N GLN A 329 4.82 -28.17 17.07
CA GLN A 329 5.18 -27.17 16.06
C GLN A 329 6.33 -26.30 16.59
N PHE A 330 7.28 -26.00 15.71
CA PHE A 330 8.47 -25.21 16.00
C PHE A 330 8.55 -24.02 15.04
N LYS A 331 9.00 -22.88 15.57
CA LYS A 331 9.09 -21.63 14.79
C LYS A 331 10.35 -21.57 13.94
N THR A 332 11.45 -22.18 14.42
CA THR A 332 12.73 -22.21 13.73
C THR A 332 13.23 -23.63 13.50
N ASP A 333 14.05 -23.82 12.47
CA ASP A 333 14.64 -25.12 12.12
C ASP A 333 15.62 -25.62 13.21
N ALA A 334 16.32 -24.69 13.87
CA ALA A 334 17.20 -25.00 15.00
C ALA A 334 16.45 -25.64 16.17
N GLN A 335 15.27 -25.11 16.54
CA GLN A 335 14.43 -25.68 17.60
C GLN A 335 13.91 -27.07 17.24
N TYR A 336 13.61 -27.31 15.96
CA TYR A 336 13.20 -28.62 15.46
C TYR A 336 14.34 -29.65 15.55
N LYS A 337 15.56 -29.29 15.15
CA LYS A 337 16.76 -30.14 15.23
C LYS A 337 17.08 -30.54 16.68
N GLU A 338 16.99 -29.59 17.62
CA GLU A 338 17.18 -29.87 19.04
C GLU A 338 16.11 -30.81 19.59
N HIS A 339 14.85 -30.64 19.15
CA HIS A 339 13.75 -31.53 19.53
C HIS A 339 13.98 -32.97 19.05
N VAL A 340 14.37 -33.19 17.79
CA VAL A 340 14.63 -34.53 17.23
C VAL A 340 15.78 -35.22 17.96
N ASN A 341 16.77 -34.44 18.41
CA ASN A 341 17.91 -34.98 19.15
C ASN A 341 17.64 -35.23 20.63
N SER A 342 16.56 -34.65 21.19
CA SER A 342 16.17 -34.80 22.59
C SER A 342 15.91 -36.25 23.00
N SER A 343 16.38 -36.64 24.18
CA SER A 343 16.15 -37.97 24.77
C SER A 343 14.66 -38.31 24.88
N LYS A 344 13.80 -37.31 25.13
CA LYS A 344 12.34 -37.48 25.21
C LYS A 344 11.71 -37.82 23.86
N HIS A 345 12.21 -37.22 22.77
CA HIS A 345 11.75 -37.53 21.42
C HIS A 345 12.17 -38.94 21.02
N LYS A 346 13.45 -39.29 21.22
CA LYS A 346 13.98 -40.64 20.96
C LYS A 346 13.26 -41.73 21.76
N ALA A 347 12.90 -41.47 23.01
CA ALA A 347 12.11 -42.38 23.82
C ALA A 347 10.69 -42.58 23.25
N LYS A 348 10.06 -41.52 22.75
CA LYS A 348 8.73 -41.60 22.12
C LYS A 348 8.75 -42.35 20.79
N LEU A 349 9.81 -42.20 19.99
CA LEU A 349 10.02 -43.01 18.79
C LEU A 349 10.15 -44.50 19.14
N ARG A 350 10.95 -44.85 20.16
CA ARG A 350 11.05 -46.25 20.61
C ARG A 350 9.69 -46.82 21.06
N GLN A 351 8.85 -46.01 21.70
CA GLN A 351 7.50 -46.43 22.09
C GLN A 351 6.56 -46.62 20.88
N LEU A 352 6.71 -45.82 19.82
CA LEU A 352 5.92 -45.97 18.58
C LEU A 352 6.37 -47.20 17.79
N SER A 353 7.68 -47.45 17.70
CA SER A 353 8.25 -48.67 17.11
C SER A 353 7.73 -49.92 17.83
N ALA A 354 7.73 -49.91 19.17
CA ALA A 354 7.23 -51.01 19.97
C ALA A 354 5.72 -51.28 19.79
N LYS A 355 4.97 -50.32 19.25
CA LYS A 355 3.54 -50.44 18.92
C LYS A 355 3.31 -50.85 17.45
N GLY A 356 4.36 -51.21 16.72
CA GLY A 356 4.29 -51.67 15.33
C GLY A 356 4.09 -50.55 14.31
N VAL A 357 4.35 -49.29 14.69
CA VAL A 357 4.23 -48.15 13.80
C VAL A 357 5.54 -47.96 13.02
N ASP A 358 5.46 -47.88 11.70
CA ASP A 358 6.63 -47.63 10.84
C ASP A 358 7.07 -46.16 10.93
N ILE A 359 8.22 -45.96 11.57
CA ILE A 359 8.77 -44.64 11.90
C ILE A 359 9.42 -43.98 10.68
N GLU A 360 9.97 -44.79 9.77
CA GLU A 360 10.71 -44.28 8.61
C GLU A 360 9.75 -43.64 7.60
N THR A 361 8.58 -44.26 7.41
CA THR A 361 7.49 -43.69 6.61
C THR A 361 6.91 -42.43 7.27
N LEU A 362 6.63 -42.46 8.58
CA LEU A 362 6.06 -41.31 9.31
C LEU A 362 6.94 -40.05 9.34
N MET A 363 8.27 -40.20 9.28
CA MET A 363 9.20 -39.07 9.28
C MET A 363 9.51 -38.53 7.88
N ASN A 364 9.25 -39.32 6.83
CA ASN A 364 9.50 -38.95 5.44
C ASN A 364 8.31 -38.28 4.73
N GLU A 365 7.09 -38.40 5.27
CA GLU A 365 5.86 -37.82 4.70
C GLU A 365 5.88 -36.27 4.54
N GLU A 366 6.81 -35.54 5.17
CA GLU A 366 6.95 -34.08 4.98
C GLU A 366 7.82 -33.68 3.76
N LYS A 367 8.45 -34.61 3.03
CA LYS A 367 9.20 -34.25 1.79
C LYS A 367 8.31 -33.97 0.59
N ASP A 368 7.11 -34.57 0.52
CA ASP A 368 6.27 -34.50 -0.69
C ASP A 368 5.26 -33.33 -0.70
N ILE A 369 5.06 -32.63 0.42
CA ILE A 369 4.08 -31.53 0.50
C ILE A 369 4.68 -30.20 0.00
N SER A 370 5.99 -30.14 -0.28
CA SER A 370 6.65 -28.92 -0.79
C SER A 370 6.69 -28.79 -2.32
N THR A 371 6.11 -29.72 -3.08
CA THR A 371 6.12 -29.72 -4.55
C THR A 371 4.76 -29.54 -5.22
N CYS A 372 3.70 -29.24 -4.45
CA CYS A 372 2.39 -28.89 -4.98
C CYS A 372 1.91 -27.55 -4.40
N VAL A 373 2.50 -26.45 -4.86
CA VAL A 373 1.85 -25.14 -5.02
C VAL A 373 2.32 -24.55 -6.34
#